data_AF-A0A927IXY0-F1
#
_entry.id   AF-A0A927IXY0-F1
#
_cell.length_a   1.000
_cell.length_b   1.000
_cell.length_c   1.000
_cell.angle_alpha   90.00
_cell.angle_beta   90.00
_cell.angle_gamma   90.00
#
_symmetry.space_group_name_H-M   'P 1'
#
loop_
_entity.id
_entity.type
_entity.pdbx_description
1 polymer ?
#
loop_
_entity_poly.entity_id
_entity_poly.type
_entity_poly.pdbx_seq_one_letter_code
_entity_poly.pdbx_strand_id
1 'polypeptide(L)'
;MAMDNFQNTNKARRYKAHVSIFGTTQIHLRNPWTIAMWSVAFPGFGHFLLNKYFRGCALFIWEVYINQTTKLNQAIVFSFIGNFEAAKEVLDLRMVLLYAPVYLFAIWDSYRTTVDMNNIYTLAKREDAQFNSFAIGAFEINYLDKRNPLMAIFWAMTIPSIGQLYVHRIILAGFTLIWTAIFIYNSHFLEAFIYLLNGNLAKSNEVLDAQWLLYLPTFYFFTIYDSYISAIENNKLFEDEQRKYLRSHYQNYIFNLMKVSKVTNMQIFATFEHSTYLELAITELEEHGIKNILAIPLNNRLEERKLFDNLHQSDGVSLISKGMILAFLFSTVGASRGFILEWGPIIWGLIGAGSGFVIGFVIDLFIKKVVKRKQRLLRGKNSEVILIVECEQRQKKHVESILWNQLALGVAELNQTT
;
A
#
# COMPACT_ATOMS: atom_id res chain seq x y z
N MET A 1 7.62 28.51 4.07
CA MET A 1 6.22 28.35 4.53
C MET A 1 5.51 27.50 3.50
N ALA A 2 4.99 26.33 3.88
CA ALA A 2 4.06 25.61 3.02
C ALA A 2 2.74 26.38 2.99
N MET A 3 2.07 26.44 1.84
CA MET A 3 0.76 27.08 1.75
C MET A 3 -0.27 26.02 2.15
N ASP A 4 -0.66 26.04 3.42
CA ASP A 4 -1.64 25.10 3.95
C ASP A 4 -3.04 25.53 3.49
N ASN A 5 -3.65 24.74 2.60
CA ASN A 5 -5.03 24.95 2.13
C ASN A 5 -6.10 24.52 3.15
N PHE A 6 -5.66 24.02 4.31
CA PHE A 6 -6.52 23.55 5.38
C PHE A 6 -5.90 23.92 6.73
N GLN A 7 -6.66 24.65 7.54
CA GLN A 7 -6.36 24.83 8.95
C GLN A 7 -7.27 23.92 9.77
N ASN A 8 -6.67 23.13 10.65
CA ASN A 8 -7.41 22.26 11.56
C ASN A 8 -8.38 23.12 12.40
N THR A 9 -9.67 22.96 12.14
CA THR A 9 -10.72 23.72 12.84
C THR A 9 -10.86 23.33 14.33
N ASN A 10 -10.14 22.31 14.79
CA ASN A 10 -10.25 21.65 16.09
C ASN A 10 -11.67 21.22 16.46
N LYS A 11 -12.58 21.11 15.47
CA LYS A 11 -13.97 20.66 15.68
C LYS A 11 -14.05 19.16 15.90
N ALA A 12 -13.16 18.39 15.29
CA ALA A 12 -13.10 16.94 15.47
C ALA A 12 -11.99 16.55 16.45
N ARG A 13 -12.23 15.50 17.24
CA ARG A 13 -11.25 14.97 18.18
C ARG A 13 -10.20 14.11 17.47
N ARG A 14 -10.58 13.45 16.36
CA ARG A 14 -9.73 12.51 15.63
C ARG A 14 -9.83 12.71 14.11
N TYR A 15 -8.70 12.54 13.44
CA TYR A 15 -8.56 12.67 11.98
C TYR A 15 -8.11 11.34 11.37
N LYS A 16 -8.62 11.02 10.18
CA LYS A 16 -8.27 9.78 9.45
C LYS A 16 -6.93 9.88 8.72
N ALA A 17 -6.62 11.05 8.18
CA ALA A 17 -5.44 11.28 7.37
C ALA A 17 -4.96 12.73 7.45
N HIS A 18 -3.72 12.93 7.01
CA HIS A 18 -3.09 14.22 6.80
C HIS A 18 -2.14 14.12 5.61
N VAL A 19 -2.33 14.99 4.63
CA VAL A 19 -1.46 15.09 3.46
C VAL A 19 -0.39 16.14 3.75
N SER A 20 0.87 15.77 3.66
CA SER A 20 1.99 16.71 3.88
C SER A 20 2.90 16.70 2.66
N ILE A 21 3.83 17.66 2.59
CA ILE A 21 4.87 17.70 1.56
C ILE A 21 5.78 16.46 1.56
N PHE A 22 5.82 15.69 2.65
CA PHE A 22 6.65 14.48 2.77
C PHE A 22 5.90 13.18 2.46
N GLY A 23 4.59 13.28 2.22
CA GLY A 23 3.71 12.17 1.95
C GLY A 23 2.41 12.21 2.75
N THR A 24 1.59 11.19 2.55
CA THR A 24 0.27 11.04 3.18
C THR A 24 0.37 10.14 4.40
N THR A 25 0.08 10.69 5.58
CA THR A 25 -0.04 9.91 6.81
C THR A 25 -1.50 9.58 7.05
N GLN A 26 -1.82 8.29 7.13
CA GLN A 26 -3.19 7.83 7.31
C GLN A 26 -3.31 6.66 8.29
N ILE A 27 -4.48 6.57 8.91
CA ILE A 27 -4.90 5.45 9.75
C ILE A 27 -5.91 4.63 8.95
N HIS A 28 -5.68 3.32 8.90
CA HIS A 28 -6.59 2.34 8.32
C HIS A 28 -6.50 1.04 9.12
N LEU A 29 -7.50 0.18 8.98
CA LEU A 29 -7.50 -1.12 9.65
C LEU A 29 -6.41 -2.02 9.10
N ARG A 30 -5.62 -2.62 10.01
CA ARG A 30 -4.56 -3.56 9.68
C ARG A 30 -4.65 -4.80 10.56
N ASN A 31 -4.17 -5.93 10.06
CA ASN A 31 -4.12 -7.16 10.85
C ASN A 31 -2.92 -7.05 11.81
N PRO A 32 -3.15 -7.05 13.14
CA PRO A 32 -2.06 -6.95 14.11
C PRO A 32 -0.98 -8.02 13.94
N TRP A 33 -1.38 -9.25 13.56
CA TRP A 33 -0.45 -10.35 13.32
C TRP A 33 0.45 -10.12 12.10
N THR A 34 -0.09 -9.55 11.03
CA THR A 34 0.70 -9.22 9.84
C THR A 34 1.76 -8.17 10.17
N ILE A 35 1.39 -7.15 10.96
CA ILE A 35 2.33 -6.11 11.40
C ILE A 35 3.41 -6.69 12.31
N ALA A 36 3.03 -7.55 13.26
CA ALA A 36 3.95 -8.25 14.13
C ALA A 36 4.94 -9.13 13.36
N MET A 37 4.47 -9.86 12.34
CA MET A 37 5.33 -10.69 11.47
C MET A 37 6.34 -9.87 10.68
N TRP A 38 6.01 -8.64 10.29
CA TRP A 38 7.00 -7.74 9.69
C TRP A 38 8.05 -7.29 10.70
N SER A 39 7.67 -7.05 11.97
CA SER A 39 8.66 -6.82 13.04
C SER A 39 9.48 -8.06 13.42
N VAL A 40 8.97 -9.28 13.19
CA VAL A 40 9.76 -10.52 13.26
C VAL A 40 10.80 -10.54 12.14
N ALA A 41 10.41 -10.16 10.93
CA ALA A 41 11.34 -10.10 9.81
C ALA A 41 12.46 -9.08 10.06
N PHE A 42 12.07 -7.89 10.54
CA PHE A 42 12.98 -6.80 10.88
C PHE A 42 12.28 -5.87 11.87
N PRO A 43 12.79 -5.66 13.10
CA PRO A 43 12.10 -4.93 14.18
C PRO A 43 11.39 -3.63 13.76
N GLY A 44 12.05 -2.79 12.94
CA GLY A 44 11.51 -1.50 12.49
C GLY A 44 10.36 -1.55 11.47
N PHE A 45 10.16 -2.68 10.77
CA PHE A 45 9.20 -2.78 9.67
C PHE A 45 7.75 -2.67 10.10
N GLY A 46 7.37 -3.28 11.23
CA GLY A 46 6.02 -3.14 11.76
C GLY A 46 5.67 -1.67 12.03
N HIS A 47 6.62 -0.90 12.58
CA HIS A 47 6.43 0.53 12.86
C HIS A 47 6.36 1.40 11.60
N PHE A 48 7.10 1.07 10.54
CA PHE A 48 6.98 1.74 9.25
C PHE A 48 5.59 1.56 8.62
N LEU A 49 5.03 0.35 8.68
CA LEU A 49 3.68 0.07 8.18
C LEU A 49 2.61 0.85 8.95
N LEU A 50 2.89 1.20 10.21
CA LEU A 50 2.03 2.03 11.06
C LEU A 50 2.27 3.54 10.92
N ASN A 51 3.08 3.97 9.95
CA ASN A 51 3.50 5.38 9.77
C ASN A 51 4.22 5.97 11.00
N LYS A 52 4.80 5.13 11.87
CA LYS A 52 5.60 5.55 13.02
C LYS A 52 7.09 5.63 12.65
N TYR A 53 7.40 6.51 11.70
CA TYR A 53 8.72 6.59 11.05
C TYR A 53 9.89 6.68 12.03
N PHE A 54 9.83 7.56 13.03
CA PHE A 54 10.93 7.71 13.98
C PHE A 54 11.25 6.40 14.73
N ARG A 55 10.21 5.71 15.25
CA ARG A 55 10.37 4.42 15.93
C ARG A 55 10.86 3.34 14.96
N GLY A 56 10.32 3.31 13.75
CA GLY A 56 10.75 2.39 12.70
C GLY A 56 12.22 2.56 12.34
N CYS A 57 12.68 3.79 12.11
CA CYS A 57 14.07 4.09 11.82
C CYS A 57 14.99 3.69 12.97
N ALA A 58 14.65 4.03 14.21
CA ALA A 58 15.46 3.69 15.37
C ALA A 58 15.62 2.18 15.54
N LEU A 59 14.52 1.42 15.47
CA LEU A 59 14.55 -0.04 15.59
C LEU A 59 15.25 -0.72 14.39
N PHE A 60 15.10 -0.16 13.19
CA PHE A 60 15.81 -0.66 12.00
C PHE A 60 17.33 -0.45 12.14
N ILE A 61 17.77 0.76 12.47
CA ILE A 61 19.20 1.07 12.62
C ILE A 61 19.81 0.22 13.74
N TRP A 62 19.08 0.07 14.85
CA TRP A 62 19.49 -0.78 15.96
C TRP A 62 19.65 -2.25 15.54
N GLU A 63 18.69 -2.80 14.80
CA GLU A 63 18.77 -4.16 14.24
C GLU A 63 20.03 -4.33 13.39
N VAL A 64 20.28 -3.43 12.43
CA VAL A 64 21.48 -3.55 11.59
C VAL A 64 22.75 -3.49 12.44
N TYR A 65 22.85 -2.53 13.34
CA TYR A 65 24.02 -2.36 14.21
C TYR A 65 24.29 -3.61 15.05
N ILE A 66 23.29 -4.10 15.78
CA ILE A 66 23.46 -5.27 16.65
C ILE A 66 23.71 -6.54 15.84
N ASN A 67 23.04 -6.73 14.71
CA ASN A 67 23.24 -7.89 13.85
C ASN A 67 24.67 -7.90 13.24
N GLN A 68 25.21 -6.74 12.88
CA GLN A 68 26.61 -6.62 12.44
C GLN A 68 27.62 -6.94 13.55
N THR A 69 27.36 -6.50 14.78
CA THR A 69 28.23 -6.80 15.92
C THR A 69 28.15 -8.28 16.33
N THR A 70 26.95 -8.86 16.29
CA THR A 70 26.72 -10.26 16.71
C THR A 70 27.03 -11.30 15.64
N LYS A 71 27.13 -10.90 14.36
CA LYS A 71 27.20 -11.81 13.21
C LYS A 71 26.00 -12.77 13.12
N LEU A 72 24.83 -12.27 13.50
CA LEU A 72 23.61 -13.08 13.58
C LEU A 72 23.22 -13.65 12.21
N ASN A 73 23.27 -12.86 11.13
CA ASN A 73 22.97 -13.37 9.78
C ASN A 73 23.92 -14.49 9.36
N GLN A 74 25.22 -14.35 9.62
CA GLN A 74 26.19 -15.40 9.33
C GLN A 74 25.93 -16.68 10.15
N ALA A 75 25.59 -16.53 11.44
CA ALA A 75 25.19 -17.65 12.28
C ALA A 75 23.91 -18.35 11.76
N ILE A 76 22.95 -17.59 11.20
CA ILE A 76 21.76 -18.15 10.55
C ILE A 76 22.15 -18.96 9.32
N VAL A 77 23.06 -18.46 8.48
CA VAL A 77 23.55 -19.21 7.31
C VAL A 77 24.20 -20.53 7.75
N PHE A 78 25.13 -20.47 8.71
CA PHE A 78 25.77 -21.67 9.27
C PHE A 78 24.77 -22.67 9.86
N SER A 79 23.76 -22.18 10.59
CA SER A 79 22.70 -23.00 11.15
C SER A 79 21.89 -23.70 10.06
N PHE A 80 21.53 -22.99 8.99
CA PHE A 80 20.76 -23.59 7.91
C PHE A 80 21.58 -24.60 7.12
N ILE A 81 22.87 -24.39 6.85
CA ILE A 81 23.72 -25.40 6.17
C ILE A 81 24.05 -26.61 7.07
N GLY A 82 23.71 -26.56 8.36
CA GLY A 82 23.93 -27.65 9.33
C GLY A 82 25.26 -27.58 10.09
N ASN A 83 26.02 -26.50 9.95
CA ASN A 83 27.26 -26.28 10.69
C ASN A 83 26.99 -25.51 12.00
N PHE A 84 26.41 -26.20 12.98
CA PHE A 84 26.02 -25.59 14.25
C PHE A 84 27.22 -25.16 15.11
N GLU A 85 28.38 -25.79 14.98
CA GLU A 85 29.58 -25.38 15.72
C GLU A 85 30.09 -24.04 15.22
N ALA A 86 30.26 -23.86 13.89
CA ALA A 86 30.61 -22.56 13.33
C ALA A 86 29.57 -21.47 13.64
N ALA A 87 28.28 -21.84 13.69
CA ALA A 87 27.21 -20.92 14.07
C ALA A 87 27.36 -20.41 15.51
N LYS A 88 27.77 -21.26 16.45
CA LYS A 88 28.02 -20.87 17.85
C LYS A 88 29.29 -20.06 17.99
N GLU A 89 30.35 -20.42 17.28
CA GLU A 89 31.65 -19.75 17.35
C GLU A 89 31.61 -18.33 16.81
N VAL A 90 30.88 -18.09 15.72
CA VAL A 90 30.79 -16.75 15.10
C VAL A 90 29.90 -15.79 15.88
N LEU A 91 28.97 -16.32 16.68
CA LEU A 91 27.91 -15.56 17.33
C LEU A 91 28.38 -14.95 18.66
N ASP A 92 28.36 -13.62 18.79
CA ASP A 92 28.59 -12.96 20.07
C ASP A 92 27.37 -13.08 20.99
N LEU A 93 27.38 -14.09 21.86
CA LEU A 93 26.32 -14.36 22.82
C LEU A 93 26.01 -13.18 23.76
N ARG A 94 26.99 -12.32 24.09
CA ARG A 94 26.77 -11.20 25.02
C ARG A 94 25.84 -10.17 24.39
N MET A 95 26.10 -9.84 23.14
CA MET A 95 25.30 -8.87 22.39
C MET A 95 23.96 -9.45 21.93
N VAL A 96 23.86 -10.77 21.71
CA VAL A 96 22.58 -11.45 21.44
C VAL A 96 21.64 -11.40 22.65
N LEU A 97 22.15 -11.49 23.88
CA LEU A 97 21.32 -11.33 25.08
C LEU A 97 20.76 -9.91 25.20
N LEU A 98 21.50 -8.89 24.75
CA LEU A 98 21.00 -7.51 24.66
C LEU A 98 19.98 -7.35 23.52
N TYR A 99 20.18 -8.08 22.41
CA TYR A 99 19.30 -8.06 21.24
C TYR A 99 17.89 -8.58 21.55
N ALA A 100 17.79 -9.74 22.22
CA ALA A 100 16.54 -10.47 22.37
C ALA A 100 15.40 -9.65 23.02
N PRO A 101 15.62 -8.90 24.12
CA PRO A 101 14.57 -8.06 24.71
C PRO A 101 14.08 -6.96 23.76
N VAL A 102 14.98 -6.30 23.03
CA VAL A 102 14.61 -5.22 22.09
C VAL A 102 13.84 -5.79 20.90
N TYR A 103 14.27 -6.96 20.40
CA TYR A 103 13.59 -7.69 19.34
C TYR A 103 12.16 -8.09 19.74
N LEU A 104 11.99 -8.71 20.92
CA LEU A 104 10.67 -9.09 21.45
C LEU A 104 9.79 -7.86 21.71
N PHE A 105 10.37 -6.78 22.24
CA PHE A 105 9.67 -5.52 22.44
C PHE A 105 9.14 -4.95 21.13
N ALA A 106 9.93 -4.96 20.05
CA ALA A 106 9.49 -4.45 18.75
C ALA A 106 8.29 -5.23 18.19
N ILE A 107 8.31 -6.56 18.30
CA ILE A 107 7.21 -7.43 17.88
C ILE A 107 5.96 -7.13 18.71
N TRP A 108 6.09 -7.08 20.03
CA TRP A 108 4.97 -6.82 20.93
C TRP A 108 4.39 -5.41 20.77
N ASP A 109 5.22 -4.36 20.71
CA ASP A 109 4.76 -2.97 20.58
C ASP A 109 4.09 -2.73 19.23
N SER A 110 4.58 -3.33 18.14
CA SER A 110 3.96 -3.21 16.83
C SER A 110 2.58 -3.88 16.79
N TYR A 111 2.43 -5.07 17.39
CA TYR A 111 1.13 -5.73 17.56
C TYR A 111 0.15 -4.86 18.37
N ARG A 112 0.55 -4.49 19.61
CA ARG A 112 -0.28 -3.71 20.54
C ARG A 112 -0.68 -2.37 19.92
N THR A 113 0.27 -1.66 19.32
CA THR A 113 0.00 -0.39 18.64
C THR A 113 -0.99 -0.56 17.49
N THR A 114 -0.93 -1.67 16.74
CA THR A 114 -1.89 -1.92 15.66
C THR A 114 -3.32 -2.05 16.19
N VAL A 115 -3.50 -2.77 17.30
CA VAL A 115 -4.82 -2.88 17.97
C VAL A 115 -5.33 -1.51 18.40
N ASP A 116 -4.49 -0.70 19.03
CA ASP A 116 -4.86 0.66 19.46
C ASP A 116 -5.23 1.55 18.27
N MET A 117 -4.44 1.50 17.19
CA MET A 117 -4.69 2.30 15.99
C MET A 117 -5.96 1.86 15.25
N ASN A 118 -6.28 0.56 15.25
CA ASN A 118 -7.54 0.07 14.69
C ASN A 118 -8.75 0.65 15.46
N ASN A 119 -8.66 0.75 16.79
CA ASN A 119 -9.69 1.40 17.60
C ASN A 119 -9.84 2.88 17.26
N ILE A 120 -8.72 3.59 17.17
CA ILE A 120 -8.70 5.00 16.79
C ILE A 120 -9.30 5.20 15.39
N TYR A 121 -9.00 4.32 14.44
CA TYR A 121 -9.59 4.36 13.11
C TYR A 121 -11.12 4.24 13.14
N THR A 122 -11.66 3.29 13.89
CA THR A 122 -13.12 3.09 14.01
C THR A 122 -13.80 4.34 14.56
N LEU A 123 -13.19 4.99 15.55
CA LEU A 123 -13.69 6.24 16.11
C LEU A 123 -13.57 7.40 15.12
N ALA A 124 -12.41 7.56 14.47
CA ALA A 124 -12.17 8.61 13.47
C ALA A 124 -13.08 8.47 12.24
N LYS A 125 -13.40 7.23 11.83
CA LYS A 125 -14.36 6.95 10.75
C LYS A 125 -15.78 7.38 11.10
N ARG A 126 -16.17 7.30 12.38
CA ARG A 126 -17.47 7.78 12.85
C ARG A 126 -17.52 9.30 12.95
N GLU A 127 -16.45 9.94 13.43
CA GLU A 127 -16.34 11.40 13.50
C GLU A 127 -16.29 12.03 12.10
N ASP A 128 -15.74 11.29 11.13
CA ASP A 128 -15.69 11.60 9.70
C ASP A 128 -15.15 13.00 9.35
N ALA A 129 -14.22 13.47 10.17
CA ALA A 129 -13.60 14.79 10.04
C ALA A 129 -13.02 15.04 8.64
N GLN A 130 -13.12 16.29 8.18
CA GLN A 130 -12.42 16.75 6.98
C GLN A 130 -10.92 16.82 7.25
N PHE A 131 -10.14 16.56 6.20
CA PHE A 131 -8.69 16.64 6.19
C PHE A 131 -8.26 17.21 4.84
N ASN A 132 -7.01 17.60 4.72
CA ASN A 132 -6.50 18.20 3.50
C ASN A 132 -6.17 17.13 2.44
N SER A 133 -6.48 17.42 1.18
CA SER A 133 -6.22 16.55 0.03
C SER A 133 -4.97 16.93 -0.77
N PHE A 134 -4.37 18.08 -0.45
CA PHE A 134 -3.31 18.70 -1.24
C PHE A 134 -2.37 19.52 -0.34
N ALA A 135 -1.08 19.58 -0.69
CA ALA A 135 -0.07 20.38 0.00
C ALA A 135 1.02 20.82 -1.01
N ILE A 136 1.35 22.11 -1.03
CA ILE A 136 2.50 22.67 -1.77
C ILE A 136 3.48 23.25 -0.78
N GLY A 137 4.73 22.79 -0.87
CA GLY A 137 5.88 23.44 -0.26
C GLY A 137 6.91 23.85 -1.31
N ALA A 138 7.94 24.58 -0.87
CA ALA A 138 9.05 24.99 -1.72
C ALA A 138 9.86 23.81 -2.29
N PHE A 139 9.80 22.65 -1.62
CA PHE A 139 10.55 21.46 -2.00
C PHE A 139 9.73 20.45 -2.79
N GLU A 140 8.40 20.40 -2.59
CA GLU A 140 7.58 19.30 -3.10
C GLU A 140 6.10 19.67 -3.18
N ILE A 141 5.38 19.00 -4.09
CA ILE A 141 3.93 19.03 -4.22
C ILE A 141 3.39 17.64 -3.92
N ASN A 142 2.44 17.54 -2.99
CA ASN A 142 1.79 16.27 -2.70
C ASN A 142 0.27 16.42 -2.72
N TYR A 143 -0.39 15.39 -3.25
CA TYR A 143 -1.83 15.38 -3.45
C TYR A 143 -2.36 13.95 -3.39
N LEU A 144 -3.63 13.81 -3.01
CA LEU A 144 -4.32 12.54 -3.09
C LEU A 144 -4.58 12.21 -4.55
N ASP A 145 -4.22 11.00 -4.94
CA ASP A 145 -4.38 10.50 -6.30
C ASP A 145 -4.60 8.99 -6.27
N LYS A 146 -5.24 8.47 -7.31
CA LYS A 146 -5.46 7.04 -7.52
C LYS A 146 -4.31 6.46 -8.34
N ARG A 147 -3.59 5.51 -7.74
CA ARG A 147 -2.39 4.90 -8.29
C ARG A 147 -2.59 3.41 -8.57
N ASN A 148 -1.91 2.86 -9.56
CA ASN A 148 -1.99 1.43 -9.86
C ASN A 148 -1.10 0.64 -8.87
N PRO A 149 -1.66 -0.21 -7.99
CA PRO A 149 -0.84 -0.96 -7.02
C PRO A 149 0.15 -1.94 -7.66
N LEU A 150 -0.13 -2.44 -8.87
CA LEU A 150 0.79 -3.31 -9.59
C LEU A 150 2.05 -2.56 -10.06
N MET A 151 1.92 -1.26 -10.38
CA MET A 151 3.08 -0.43 -10.71
C MET A 151 3.96 -0.20 -9.48
N ALA A 152 3.35 -0.06 -8.29
CA ALA A 152 4.10 0.02 -7.04
C ALA A 152 4.96 -1.23 -6.81
N ILE A 153 4.40 -2.42 -7.04
CA ILE A 153 5.15 -3.70 -6.98
C ILE A 153 6.27 -3.72 -8.01
N PHE A 154 5.95 -3.46 -9.28
CA PHE A 154 6.92 -3.52 -10.37
C PHE A 154 8.15 -2.65 -10.08
N TRP A 155 7.92 -1.40 -9.66
CA TRP A 155 9.00 -0.49 -9.31
C TRP A 155 9.78 -0.93 -8.06
N ALA A 156 9.11 -1.41 -7.01
CA ALA A 156 9.78 -1.90 -5.81
C ALA A 156 10.64 -3.16 -6.07
N MET A 157 10.28 -3.99 -7.05
CA MET A 157 11.09 -5.14 -7.47
C MET A 157 12.39 -4.74 -8.16
N THR A 158 12.43 -3.58 -8.82
CA THR A 158 13.67 -3.10 -9.48
C THR A 158 14.67 -2.58 -8.46
N ILE A 159 14.26 -1.62 -7.63
CA ILE A 159 15.03 -1.07 -6.52
C ILE A 159 14.04 -0.90 -5.36
N PRO A 160 14.32 -1.47 -4.17
CA PRO A 160 13.46 -1.45 -2.99
C PRO A 160 12.91 -0.09 -2.52
N SER A 161 13.30 1.05 -3.09
CA SER A 161 12.79 2.38 -2.72
C SER A 161 11.85 3.01 -3.75
N ILE A 162 11.86 2.55 -5.01
CA ILE A 162 11.15 3.24 -6.10
C ILE A 162 9.63 3.07 -5.93
N GLY A 163 9.16 1.94 -5.40
CA GLY A 163 7.74 1.76 -5.07
C GLY A 163 7.25 2.80 -4.04
N GLN A 164 8.06 3.12 -3.03
CA GLN A 164 7.77 4.14 -2.01
C GLN A 164 7.75 5.55 -2.62
N LEU A 165 8.68 5.86 -3.54
CA LEU A 165 8.65 7.11 -4.32
C LEU A 165 7.36 7.20 -5.15
N TYR A 166 7.01 6.11 -5.83
CA TYR A 166 5.79 6.02 -6.64
C TYR A 166 4.52 6.27 -5.81
N VAL A 167 4.49 5.95 -4.51
CA VAL A 167 3.36 6.27 -3.60
C VAL A 167 3.58 7.55 -2.76
N HIS A 168 4.59 8.37 -3.11
CA HIS A 168 4.95 9.63 -2.46
C HIS A 168 5.21 9.51 -0.94
N ARG A 169 5.82 8.41 -0.49
CA ARG A 169 6.32 8.27 0.89
C ARG A 169 7.80 8.64 0.94
N ILE A 170 8.09 9.93 0.76
CA ILE A 170 9.43 10.44 0.44
C ILE A 170 10.45 10.13 1.54
N ILE A 171 10.08 10.31 2.82
CA ILE A 171 10.97 10.01 3.94
C ILE A 171 11.38 8.52 3.95
N LEU A 172 10.40 7.63 3.79
CA LEU A 172 10.66 6.19 3.77
C LEU A 172 11.42 5.78 2.50
N ALA A 173 11.13 6.40 1.37
CA ALA A 173 11.84 6.17 0.12
C ALA A 173 13.32 6.54 0.21
N GLY A 174 13.64 7.73 0.75
CA GLY A 174 15.02 8.15 0.98
C GLY A 174 15.74 7.20 1.95
N PHE A 175 15.10 6.86 3.07
CA PHE A 175 15.65 5.92 4.05
C PHE A 175 15.95 4.55 3.42
N THR A 176 14.99 3.97 2.71
CA THR A 176 15.14 2.66 2.07
C THR A 176 16.14 2.69 0.91
N LEU A 177 16.28 3.79 0.18
CA LEU A 177 17.28 3.93 -0.88
C LEU A 177 18.71 3.89 -0.32
N ILE A 178 18.97 4.63 0.77
CA ILE A 178 20.29 4.61 1.44
C ILE A 178 20.62 3.18 1.89
N TRP A 179 19.69 2.51 2.56
CA TRP A 179 19.91 1.13 3.02
C TRP A 179 20.01 0.11 1.88
N THR A 180 19.29 0.32 0.78
CA THR A 180 19.46 -0.48 -0.45
C THR A 180 20.91 -0.40 -0.92
N ALA A 181 21.47 0.82 -1.02
CA ALA A 181 22.84 1.01 -1.46
C ALA A 181 23.84 0.34 -0.50
N ILE A 182 23.65 0.49 0.82
CA ILE A 182 24.49 -0.14 1.84
C ILE A 182 24.46 -1.67 1.72
N PHE A 183 23.27 -2.28 1.68
CA PHE A 183 23.15 -3.73 1.63
C PHE A 183 23.67 -4.31 0.31
N ILE A 184 23.36 -3.69 -0.83
CA ILE A 184 23.83 -4.15 -2.13
C ILE A 184 25.36 -4.04 -2.23
N TYR A 185 25.93 -2.91 -1.79
CA TYR A 185 27.38 -2.69 -1.86
C TYR A 185 28.14 -3.71 -1.01
N ASN A 186 27.78 -3.85 0.27
CA ASN A 186 28.52 -4.72 1.18
C ASN A 186 28.26 -6.22 0.97
N SER A 187 27.16 -6.59 0.32
CA SER A 187 26.89 -8.00 -0.04
C SER A 187 27.56 -8.45 -1.33
N HIS A 188 28.19 -7.52 -2.08
CA HIS A 188 28.67 -7.77 -3.44
C HIS A 188 27.59 -8.36 -4.38
N PHE A 189 26.30 -8.09 -4.08
CA PHE A 189 25.19 -8.73 -4.78
C PHE A 189 25.19 -8.44 -6.29
N LEU A 190 25.47 -7.19 -6.70
CA LEU A 190 25.51 -6.85 -8.12
C LEU A 190 26.70 -7.48 -8.83
N GLU A 191 27.85 -7.58 -8.17
CA GLU A 191 29.03 -8.26 -8.72
C GLU A 191 28.74 -9.76 -8.92
N ALA A 192 28.18 -10.41 -7.91
CA ALA A 192 27.72 -11.79 -7.99
C ALA A 192 26.71 -11.98 -9.13
N PHE A 193 25.72 -11.08 -9.23
CA PHE A 193 24.71 -11.13 -10.28
C PHE A 193 25.30 -11.01 -11.69
N ILE A 194 26.33 -10.18 -11.89
CA ILE A 194 27.04 -10.09 -13.18
C ILE A 194 27.74 -11.41 -13.51
N TYR A 195 28.44 -12.03 -12.56
CA TYR A 195 29.06 -13.34 -12.78
C TYR A 195 28.02 -14.44 -13.06
N LEU A 196 26.88 -14.39 -12.37
CA LEU A 196 25.76 -15.29 -12.60
C LEU A 196 25.21 -15.16 -14.03
N LEU A 197 25.00 -13.94 -14.52
CA LEU A 197 24.54 -13.70 -15.89
C LEU A 197 25.53 -14.19 -16.95
N ASN A 198 26.83 -14.13 -16.65
CA ASN A 198 27.90 -14.65 -17.52
C ASN A 198 28.07 -16.18 -17.41
N GLY A 199 27.26 -16.87 -16.60
CA GLY A 199 27.33 -18.32 -16.40
C GLY A 199 28.44 -18.79 -15.45
N ASN A 200 29.19 -17.88 -14.81
CA ASN A 200 30.23 -18.24 -13.85
C ASN A 200 29.65 -18.36 -12.42
N LEU A 201 29.02 -19.50 -12.16
CA LEU A 201 28.38 -19.80 -10.87
C LEU A 201 29.38 -19.84 -9.70
N ALA A 202 30.56 -20.41 -9.91
CA ALA A 202 31.58 -20.53 -8.86
C ALA A 202 32.01 -19.15 -8.36
N LYS A 203 32.37 -18.26 -9.29
CA LYS A 203 32.78 -16.89 -8.95
C LYS A 203 31.62 -16.06 -8.41
N SER A 204 30.41 -16.25 -8.94
CA SER A 204 29.20 -15.61 -8.40
C SER A 204 28.99 -15.93 -6.92
N ASN A 205 29.26 -17.18 -6.51
CA ASN A 205 29.04 -17.60 -5.13
C ASN A 205 30.16 -17.14 -4.20
N GLU A 206 31.40 -17.15 -4.68
CA GLU A 206 32.59 -16.79 -3.91
C GLU A 206 32.61 -15.32 -3.48
N VAL A 207 32.16 -14.41 -4.34
CA VAL A 207 32.20 -12.96 -4.04
C VAL A 207 31.12 -12.52 -3.04
N LEU A 208 30.09 -13.34 -2.80
CA LEU A 208 28.96 -12.97 -1.95
C LEU A 208 29.33 -12.97 -0.47
N ASP A 209 29.07 -11.85 0.21
CA ASP A 209 29.12 -11.81 1.67
C ASP A 209 27.80 -12.28 2.28
N ALA A 210 27.84 -13.40 3.00
CA ALA A 210 26.67 -14.02 3.61
C ALA A 210 25.99 -13.15 4.69
N GLN A 211 26.77 -12.39 5.46
CA GLN A 211 26.26 -11.54 6.55
C GLN A 211 25.40 -10.40 5.98
N TRP A 212 25.84 -9.78 4.88
CA TRP A 212 25.13 -8.69 4.22
C TRP A 212 24.03 -9.17 3.27
N LEU A 213 24.25 -10.28 2.55
CA LEU A 213 23.28 -10.84 1.61
C LEU A 213 21.94 -11.15 2.30
N LEU A 214 21.97 -11.65 3.53
CA LEU A 214 20.78 -12.12 4.24
C LEU A 214 19.81 -11.00 4.64
N TYR A 215 20.20 -9.73 4.57
CA TYR A 215 19.24 -8.63 4.70
C TYR A 215 18.34 -8.46 3.47
N LEU A 216 18.83 -8.83 2.28
CA LEU A 216 18.15 -8.53 1.02
C LEU A 216 16.77 -9.20 0.90
N PRO A 217 16.56 -10.50 1.21
CA PRO A 217 15.25 -11.11 1.10
C PRO A 217 14.18 -10.33 1.87
N THR A 218 14.37 -10.20 3.19
CA THR A 218 13.44 -9.50 4.07
C THR A 218 13.22 -8.05 3.63
N PHE A 219 14.29 -7.34 3.25
CA PHE A 219 14.22 -5.95 2.84
C PHE A 219 13.42 -5.75 1.53
N TYR A 220 13.68 -6.55 0.51
CA TYR A 220 12.93 -6.50 -0.76
C TYR A 220 11.45 -6.84 -0.58
N PHE A 221 11.12 -7.93 0.13
CA PHE A 221 9.72 -8.31 0.31
C PHE A 221 8.96 -7.28 1.14
N PHE A 222 9.61 -6.66 2.13
CA PHE A 222 8.99 -5.57 2.88
C PHE A 222 8.64 -4.38 2.00
N THR A 223 9.56 -3.91 1.17
CA THR A 223 9.33 -2.70 0.38
C THR A 223 8.31 -2.90 -0.74
N ILE A 224 8.28 -4.10 -1.34
CA ILE A 224 7.22 -4.50 -2.27
C ILE A 224 5.86 -4.51 -1.56
N TYR A 225 5.79 -5.13 -0.38
CA TYR A 225 4.55 -5.20 0.39
C TYR A 225 4.06 -3.81 0.83
N ASP A 226 4.95 -3.00 1.38
CA ASP A 226 4.68 -1.66 1.87
C ASP A 226 4.17 -0.73 0.76
N SER A 227 4.83 -0.72 -0.41
CA SER A 227 4.42 0.09 -1.55
C SER A 227 3.06 -0.34 -2.12
N TYR A 228 2.81 -1.66 -2.23
CA TYR A 228 1.52 -2.19 -2.67
C TYR A 228 0.37 -1.82 -1.74
N ILE A 229 0.53 -2.03 -0.43
CA ILE A 229 -0.51 -1.69 0.56
C ILE A 229 -0.72 -0.19 0.61
N SER A 230 0.35 0.60 0.57
CA SER A 230 0.25 2.07 0.56
C SER A 230 -0.53 2.56 -0.65
N ALA A 231 -0.30 1.99 -1.84
CA ALA A 231 -1.06 2.35 -3.05
C ALA A 231 -2.56 2.04 -2.89
N ILE A 232 -2.92 0.86 -2.40
CA ILE A 232 -4.32 0.48 -2.18
C ILE A 232 -5.01 1.40 -1.17
N GLU A 233 -4.37 1.66 -0.04
CA GLU A 233 -4.98 2.46 1.02
C GLU A 233 -5.03 3.95 0.64
N ASN A 234 -4.07 4.45 -0.14
CA ASN A 234 -4.16 5.80 -0.72
C ASN A 234 -5.32 5.91 -1.71
N ASN A 235 -5.55 4.90 -2.55
CA ASN A 235 -6.71 4.89 -3.47
C ASN A 235 -8.03 4.92 -2.71
N LYS A 236 -8.17 4.13 -1.65
CA LYS A 236 -9.36 4.14 -0.80
C LYS A 236 -9.59 5.50 -0.15
N LEU A 237 -8.51 6.15 0.28
CA LEU A 237 -8.56 7.48 0.88
C LEU A 237 -9.00 8.53 -0.14
N PHE A 238 -8.47 8.48 -1.36
CA PHE A 238 -8.89 9.32 -2.48
C PHE A 238 -10.39 9.13 -2.80
N GLU A 239 -10.85 7.88 -2.92
CA GLU A 239 -12.25 7.56 -3.18
C GLU A 239 -13.19 8.05 -2.06
N ASP A 240 -12.76 7.96 -0.80
CA ASP A 240 -13.53 8.48 0.34
C ASP A 240 -13.62 10.01 0.33
N GLU A 241 -12.52 10.69 0.00
CA GLU A 241 -12.46 12.14 -0.10
C GLU A 241 -13.33 12.67 -1.25
N GLN A 242 -13.16 12.14 -2.46
CA GLN A 242 -13.95 12.54 -3.63
C GLN A 242 -15.43 12.24 -3.42
N ARG A 243 -15.79 11.12 -2.79
CA ARG A 243 -17.18 10.81 -2.43
C ARG A 243 -17.79 11.89 -1.54
N LYS A 244 -17.05 12.40 -0.56
CA LYS A 244 -17.53 13.48 0.31
C LYS A 244 -17.70 14.77 -0.47
N TYR A 245 -16.73 15.11 -1.32
CA TYR A 245 -16.78 16.30 -2.16
C TYR A 245 -18.02 16.31 -3.07
N LEU A 246 -18.28 15.20 -3.77
CA LEU A 246 -19.44 15.05 -4.65
C LEU A 246 -20.77 15.13 -3.87
N ARG A 247 -20.83 14.53 -2.67
CA ARG A 247 -22.02 14.60 -1.81
C ARG A 247 -22.32 16.02 -1.34
N SER A 248 -21.31 16.80 -0.98
CA SER A 248 -21.53 18.16 -0.47
C SER A 248 -21.85 19.19 -1.55
N HIS A 249 -21.28 19.05 -2.76
CA HIS A 249 -21.43 20.05 -3.83
C HIS A 249 -22.48 19.68 -4.87
N TYR A 250 -22.63 18.40 -5.20
CA TYR A 250 -23.39 17.96 -6.38
C TYR A 250 -24.63 17.13 -6.06
N GLN A 251 -25.01 16.94 -4.79
CA GLN A 251 -26.27 16.23 -4.42
C GLN A 251 -27.44 17.13 -4.03
N ASN A 252 -27.21 18.44 -3.85
CA ASN A 252 -28.29 19.37 -3.47
C ASN A 252 -29.37 19.50 -4.57
N TYR A 253 -29.07 19.10 -5.81
CA TYR A 253 -29.97 19.16 -6.96
C TYR A 253 -31.05 18.05 -7.00
N ILE A 254 -31.00 17.04 -6.10
CA ILE A 254 -31.98 15.94 -6.06
C ILE A 254 -33.43 16.44 -6.05
N PHE A 255 -33.69 17.61 -5.45
CA PHE A 255 -35.03 18.18 -5.34
C PHE A 255 -35.60 18.74 -6.66
N ASN A 256 -34.76 19.05 -7.66
CA ASN A 256 -35.19 19.54 -8.98
C ASN A 256 -35.34 18.43 -10.03
N LEU A 257 -34.69 17.27 -9.83
CA LEU A 257 -34.83 16.11 -10.72
C LEU A 257 -36.27 15.59 -10.83
N MET A 258 -37.07 15.76 -9.78
CA MET A 258 -38.50 15.39 -9.77
C MET A 258 -39.41 16.51 -10.32
N LYS A 259 -38.88 17.68 -10.67
CA LYS A 259 -39.62 18.85 -11.17
C LYS A 259 -39.39 19.14 -12.66
N VAL A 260 -38.84 18.19 -13.41
CA VAL A 260 -38.74 18.33 -14.88
C VAL A 260 -40.14 18.34 -15.46
N SER A 261 -40.69 19.55 -15.61
CA SER A 261 -42.00 19.85 -16.18
C SER A 261 -41.90 20.65 -17.49
N LYS A 262 -40.69 20.79 -18.04
CA LYS A 262 -40.46 21.43 -19.35
C LYS A 262 -40.05 20.38 -20.38
N VAL A 263 -40.87 20.29 -21.43
CA VAL A 263 -40.75 19.40 -22.61
C VAL A 263 -39.42 19.53 -23.38
N THR A 264 -38.59 20.53 -23.08
CA THR A 264 -37.35 20.84 -23.82
C THR A 264 -36.06 20.33 -23.15
N ASN A 265 -36.12 19.84 -21.92
CA ASN A 265 -34.94 19.43 -21.17
C ASN A 265 -34.74 17.91 -21.26
N MET A 266 -33.49 17.50 -21.44
CA MET A 266 -33.07 16.11 -21.55
C MET A 266 -32.13 15.75 -20.41
N GLN A 267 -32.18 14.48 -19.97
CA GLN A 267 -31.26 13.94 -18.98
C GLN A 267 -30.31 12.95 -19.62
N ILE A 268 -29.02 13.20 -19.44
CA ILE A 268 -27.94 12.30 -19.83
C ILE A 268 -27.37 11.69 -18.56
N PHE A 269 -27.31 10.36 -18.53
CA PHE A 269 -26.71 9.57 -17.48
C PHE A 269 -25.34 9.15 -17.94
N ALA A 270 -24.33 9.31 -17.08
CA ALA A 270 -23.00 8.78 -17.32
C ALA A 270 -22.52 8.03 -16.09
N THR A 271 -21.72 7.00 -16.32
CA THR A 271 -21.10 6.20 -15.27
C THR A 271 -19.60 6.44 -15.29
N PHE A 272 -19.02 6.67 -14.11
CA PHE A 272 -17.60 6.91 -13.93
C PHE A 272 -17.03 6.04 -12.81
N GLU A 273 -15.73 5.80 -12.86
CA GLU A 273 -14.96 5.41 -11.68
C GLU A 273 -14.55 6.67 -10.90
N HIS A 274 -14.27 6.52 -9.61
CA HIS A 274 -13.62 7.60 -8.86
C HIS A 274 -12.25 7.89 -9.47
N SER A 275 -12.07 9.11 -9.99
CA SER A 275 -10.86 9.58 -10.66
C SER A 275 -10.89 11.10 -10.81
N THR A 276 -9.74 11.73 -11.03
CA THR A 276 -9.66 13.17 -11.33
C THR A 276 -10.39 13.53 -12.64
N TYR A 277 -10.48 12.60 -13.60
CA TYR A 277 -11.21 12.82 -14.86
C TYR A 277 -12.71 13.09 -14.66
N LEU A 278 -13.32 12.51 -13.62
CA LEU A 278 -14.71 12.83 -13.27
C LEU A 278 -14.85 14.30 -12.87
N GLU A 279 -13.93 14.84 -12.08
CA GLU A 279 -13.95 16.25 -11.69
C GLU A 279 -13.67 17.16 -12.89
N LEU A 280 -12.72 16.78 -13.75
CA LEU A 280 -12.47 17.50 -15.01
C LEU A 280 -13.70 17.52 -15.92
N ALA A 281 -14.44 16.40 -16.03
CA ALA A 281 -15.69 16.34 -16.78
C ALA A 281 -16.74 17.30 -16.22
N ILE A 282 -16.89 17.36 -14.90
CA ILE A 282 -17.84 18.27 -14.25
C ILE A 282 -17.44 19.72 -14.51
N THR A 283 -16.16 20.07 -14.35
CA THR A 283 -15.64 21.42 -14.63
C THR A 283 -15.87 21.81 -16.09
N GLU A 284 -15.57 20.94 -17.04
CA GLU A 284 -15.76 21.20 -18.46
C GLU A 284 -17.25 21.41 -18.81
N LEU A 285 -18.17 20.65 -18.18
CA LEU A 285 -19.62 20.86 -18.33
C LEU A 285 -20.06 22.23 -17.77
N GLU A 286 -19.56 22.60 -16.60
CA GLU A 286 -19.86 23.89 -15.95
C GLU A 286 -19.37 25.08 -16.80
N GLU A 287 -18.16 24.99 -17.37
CA GLU A 287 -17.60 26.00 -18.28
C GLU A 287 -18.46 26.21 -19.53
N HIS A 288 -19.13 25.15 -20.02
CA HIS A 288 -20.07 25.22 -21.13
C HIS A 288 -21.51 25.62 -20.70
N GLY A 289 -21.67 26.12 -19.47
CA GLY A 289 -22.93 26.68 -18.97
C GLY A 289 -23.91 25.65 -18.42
N ILE A 290 -23.50 24.39 -18.25
CA ILE A 290 -24.36 23.32 -17.73
C ILE A 290 -24.25 23.31 -16.20
N LYS A 291 -25.30 23.79 -15.53
CA LYS A 291 -25.31 23.95 -14.06
C LYS A 291 -26.05 22.83 -13.34
N ASN A 292 -26.92 22.12 -14.04
CA ASN A 292 -27.79 21.09 -13.45
C ASN A 292 -27.11 19.73 -13.53
N ILE A 293 -26.15 19.53 -12.64
CA ILE A 293 -25.35 18.30 -12.56
C ILE A 293 -25.60 17.64 -11.20
N LEU A 294 -26.00 16.37 -11.22
CA LEU A 294 -26.11 15.53 -10.05
C LEU A 294 -25.05 14.43 -10.09
N ALA A 295 -24.18 14.38 -9.09
CA ALA A 295 -23.23 13.29 -8.90
C ALA A 295 -23.65 12.38 -7.74
N ILE A 296 -23.85 11.10 -8.02
CA ILE A 296 -24.23 10.08 -7.05
C ILE A 296 -23.11 9.06 -6.92
N PRO A 297 -22.25 9.17 -5.89
CA PRO A 297 -21.32 8.11 -5.55
C PRO A 297 -22.10 6.89 -5.07
N LEU A 298 -21.90 5.77 -5.75
CA LEU A 298 -22.49 4.49 -5.42
C LEU A 298 -21.78 3.87 -4.22
N ASN A 299 -22.58 3.30 -3.32
CA ASN A 299 -22.04 2.40 -2.31
C ASN A 299 -21.84 1.04 -2.97
N ASN A 300 -20.64 0.78 -3.48
CA ASN A 300 -20.28 -0.56 -3.90
C ASN A 300 -20.46 -1.53 -2.71
N ARG A 301 -20.78 -2.79 -3.00
CA ARG A 301 -20.99 -3.87 -2.00
C ARG A 301 -19.68 -4.30 -1.33
N LEU A 302 -18.86 -3.34 -0.93
CA LEU A 302 -17.67 -3.48 -0.12
C LEU A 302 -18.12 -3.36 1.34
N GLU A 303 -18.51 -4.49 1.92
CA GLU A 303 -18.69 -4.73 3.36
C GLU A 303 -19.25 -3.53 4.15
N GLU A 304 -20.58 -3.45 4.29
CA GLU A 304 -21.15 -2.80 5.48
C GLU A 304 -20.68 -3.59 6.70
N ARG A 305 -19.65 -3.06 7.37
CA ARG A 305 -19.15 -3.64 8.62
C ARG A 305 -20.11 -3.27 9.74
N LYS A 306 -20.45 -4.26 10.57
CA LYS A 306 -20.99 -3.97 11.90
C LYS A 306 -19.88 -3.29 12.71
N LEU A 307 -20.19 -2.14 13.32
CA LEU A 307 -19.26 -1.33 14.13
C LEU A 307 -18.57 -2.09 15.28
N PHE A 308 -19.06 -3.29 15.62
CA PHE A 308 -18.66 -4.09 16.77
C PHE A 308 -18.14 -5.50 16.40
N ASP A 309 -17.91 -5.80 15.12
CA ASP A 309 -17.29 -7.08 14.75
C ASP A 309 -15.81 -7.09 15.15
N ASN A 310 -15.35 -8.22 15.71
CA ASN A 310 -14.17 -8.37 16.56
C ASN A 310 -12.95 -7.50 16.18
N LEU A 311 -12.49 -6.67 17.14
CA LEU A 311 -11.26 -5.85 17.12
C LEU A 311 -9.99 -6.55 16.58
N HIS A 312 -9.98 -7.88 16.60
CA HIS A 312 -8.85 -8.75 16.24
C HIS A 312 -8.93 -9.31 14.81
N GLN A 313 -10.06 -9.16 14.11
CA GLN A 313 -10.23 -9.58 12.73
C GLN A 313 -10.30 -8.34 11.83
N SER A 314 -9.14 -7.80 11.48
CA SER A 314 -9.06 -6.87 10.36
C SER A 314 -9.12 -7.71 9.08
N ASP A 315 -10.18 -7.52 8.29
CA ASP A 315 -10.24 -7.98 6.91
C ASP A 315 -9.45 -7.08 5.93
N GLY A 316 -8.37 -6.46 6.43
CA GLY A 316 -7.24 -5.96 5.63
C GLY A 316 -6.32 -7.09 5.13
N VAL A 317 -6.83 -8.33 5.00
CA VAL A 317 -6.08 -9.46 4.42
C VAL A 317 -5.94 -9.20 2.93
N SER A 318 -4.91 -8.42 2.59
CA SER A 318 -4.37 -8.45 1.25
C SER A 318 -4.08 -9.91 0.90
N LEU A 319 -4.53 -10.35 -0.28
CA LEU A 319 -4.25 -11.70 -0.80
C LEU A 319 -2.75 -12.02 -0.83
N ILE A 320 -1.91 -10.99 -0.74
CA ILE A 320 -0.47 -11.12 -0.82
C ILE A 320 0.19 -11.16 0.57
N SER A 321 -0.48 -10.80 1.67
CA SER A 321 0.19 -10.65 2.98
C SER A 321 0.90 -11.92 3.42
N LYS A 322 0.23 -13.08 3.38
CA LYS A 322 0.87 -14.36 3.75
C LYS A 322 1.89 -14.79 2.71
N GLY A 323 1.59 -14.55 1.43
CA GLY A 323 2.52 -14.78 0.32
C GLY A 323 3.85 -14.08 0.51
N MET A 324 3.84 -12.77 0.81
CA MET A 324 5.05 -11.97 1.03
C MET A 324 5.83 -12.41 2.27
N ILE A 325 5.13 -12.75 3.36
CA ILE A 325 5.75 -13.25 4.59
C ILE A 325 6.45 -14.59 4.33
N LEU A 326 5.77 -15.54 3.69
CA LEU A 326 6.37 -16.85 3.38
C LEU A 326 7.45 -16.75 2.31
N ALA A 327 7.30 -15.84 1.35
CA ALA A 327 8.33 -15.58 0.34
C ALA A 327 9.65 -15.15 0.98
N PHE A 328 9.64 -14.19 1.92
CA PHE A 328 10.89 -13.79 2.57
C PHE A 328 11.46 -14.93 3.42
N LEU A 329 10.63 -15.64 4.20
CA LEU A 329 11.10 -16.74 5.06
C LEU A 329 11.78 -17.83 4.23
N PHE A 330 11.15 -18.25 3.13
CA PHE A 330 11.67 -19.32 2.29
C PHE A 330 12.85 -18.81 1.44
N SER A 331 12.86 -17.55 1.06
CA SER A 331 14.00 -16.92 0.38
C SER A 331 15.23 -16.84 1.28
N THR A 332 15.08 -16.49 2.56
CA THR A 332 16.18 -16.52 3.54
C THR A 332 16.75 -17.92 3.73
N VAL A 333 15.87 -18.94 3.85
CA VAL A 333 16.29 -20.34 3.94
C VAL A 333 17.00 -20.79 2.65
N GLY A 334 16.40 -20.47 1.49
CA GLY A 334 16.93 -20.80 0.17
C GLY A 334 18.29 -20.17 -0.10
N ALA A 335 18.45 -18.88 0.23
CA ALA A 335 19.72 -18.17 0.09
C ALA A 335 20.80 -18.76 1.01
N SER A 336 20.44 -19.08 2.26
CA SER A 336 21.34 -19.71 3.22
C SER A 336 21.82 -21.09 2.75
N ARG A 337 20.88 -21.95 2.34
CA ARG A 337 21.18 -23.28 1.78
C ARG A 337 21.92 -23.18 0.44
N GLY A 338 21.69 -22.13 -0.33
CA GLY A 338 22.32 -21.95 -1.62
C GLY A 338 23.84 -21.80 -1.56
N PHE A 339 24.44 -21.46 -0.41
CA PHE A 339 25.90 -21.45 -0.26
C PHE A 339 26.55 -22.83 -0.40
N ILE A 340 25.80 -23.91 -0.22
CA ILE A 340 26.28 -25.29 -0.40
C ILE A 340 25.71 -25.98 -1.64
N LEU A 341 24.70 -25.39 -2.29
CA LEU A 341 24.00 -25.99 -3.43
C LEU A 341 24.54 -25.45 -4.75
N GLU A 342 24.48 -26.29 -5.80
CA GLU A 342 25.14 -26.03 -7.09
C GLU A 342 24.74 -24.71 -7.77
N TRP A 343 23.48 -24.29 -7.64
CA TRP A 343 22.97 -23.09 -8.30
C TRP A 343 23.20 -21.80 -7.49
N GLY A 344 23.80 -21.92 -6.30
CA GLY A 344 24.20 -20.77 -5.49
C GLY A 344 23.08 -20.09 -4.67
N PRO A 345 23.45 -19.15 -3.78
CA PRO A 345 22.53 -18.43 -2.90
C PRO A 345 21.44 -17.65 -3.65
N ILE A 346 21.78 -17.02 -4.77
CA ILE A 346 20.86 -16.13 -5.49
C ILE A 346 19.70 -16.94 -6.09
N ILE A 347 19.99 -18.00 -6.85
CA ILE A 347 18.96 -18.81 -7.50
C ILE A 347 18.09 -19.52 -6.46
N TRP A 348 18.69 -20.20 -5.48
CA TRP A 348 17.92 -20.89 -4.45
C TRP A 348 17.11 -19.92 -3.57
N GLY A 349 17.61 -18.71 -3.33
CA GLY A 349 16.86 -17.63 -2.70
C GLY A 349 15.62 -17.21 -3.50
N LEU A 350 15.71 -17.13 -4.83
CA LEU A 350 14.59 -16.83 -5.72
C LEU A 350 13.57 -17.99 -5.81
N ILE A 351 14.04 -19.24 -5.84
CA ILE A 351 13.17 -20.43 -5.81
C ILE A 351 12.40 -20.49 -4.48
N GLY A 352 13.10 -20.24 -3.36
CA GLY A 352 12.49 -20.12 -2.04
C GLY A 352 11.44 -19.03 -2.00
N ALA A 353 11.75 -17.84 -2.51
CA ALA A 353 10.79 -16.75 -2.65
C ALA A 353 9.53 -17.13 -3.44
N GLY A 354 9.70 -17.70 -4.64
CA GLY A 354 8.58 -18.08 -5.51
C GLY A 354 7.70 -19.15 -4.88
N SER A 355 8.30 -20.20 -4.31
CA SER A 355 7.55 -21.26 -3.64
C SER A 355 6.81 -20.76 -2.40
N GLY A 356 7.46 -19.96 -1.55
CA GLY A 356 6.84 -19.34 -0.37
C GLY A 356 5.66 -18.43 -0.74
N PHE A 357 5.83 -17.61 -1.78
CA PHE A 357 4.76 -16.74 -2.28
C PHE A 357 3.54 -17.54 -2.75
N VAL A 358 3.76 -18.56 -3.58
CA VAL A 358 2.69 -19.42 -4.12
C VAL A 358 1.95 -20.13 -2.99
N ILE A 359 2.68 -20.72 -2.04
CA ILE A 359 2.07 -21.40 -0.88
C ILE A 359 1.22 -20.42 -0.07
N GLY A 360 1.76 -19.24 0.26
CA GLY A 360 1.03 -18.24 1.03
C GLY A 360 -0.20 -17.71 0.30
N PHE A 361 -0.11 -17.51 -1.01
CA PHE A 361 -1.23 -17.10 -1.85
C PHE A 361 -2.33 -18.18 -1.90
N VAL A 362 -1.95 -19.46 -2.05
CA VAL A 362 -2.90 -20.58 -2.03
C VAL A 362 -3.59 -20.68 -0.67
N ILE A 363 -2.87 -20.50 0.44
CA ILE A 363 -3.45 -20.45 1.79
C ILE A 363 -4.47 -19.31 1.91
N ASP A 364 -4.14 -18.10 1.44
CA ASP A 364 -5.05 -16.96 1.46
C ASP A 364 -6.30 -17.19 0.60
N LEU A 365 -6.14 -17.78 -0.60
CA LEU A 365 -7.26 -18.16 -1.46
C LEU A 365 -8.16 -19.21 -0.81
N PHE A 366 -7.57 -20.24 -0.19
CA PHE A 366 -8.31 -21.30 0.48
C PHE A 366 -9.13 -20.75 1.66
N ILE A 367 -8.51 -19.94 2.51
CA ILE A 367 -9.19 -19.31 3.65
C ILE A 367 -10.36 -18.44 3.16
N LYS A 368 -10.16 -17.61 2.12
CA LYS A 368 -11.25 -16.80 1.58
C LYS A 368 -12.38 -17.66 0.97
N LYS A 369 -12.04 -18.69 0.20
CA LYS A 369 -13.03 -19.55 -0.46
C LYS A 369 -13.83 -20.40 0.53
N VAL A 370 -13.21 -20.88 1.61
CA VAL A 370 -13.82 -21.81 2.58
C VAL A 370 -14.51 -21.07 3.72
N VAL A 371 -13.85 -20.06 4.30
CA VAL A 371 -14.37 -19.33 5.47
C VAL A 371 -15.32 -18.21 5.05
N LYS A 372 -15.06 -17.53 3.92
CA LYS A 372 -15.89 -16.41 3.43
C LYS A 372 -16.78 -16.79 2.25
N ARG A 373 -17.46 -17.93 2.34
CA ARG A 373 -18.38 -18.46 1.29
C ARG A 373 -19.48 -17.49 0.81
N LYS A 374 -19.70 -16.35 1.48
CA LYS A 374 -20.77 -15.38 1.17
C LYS A 374 -20.34 -14.10 0.44
N GLN A 375 -19.07 -13.94 0.04
CA GLN A 375 -18.59 -12.69 -0.57
C GLN A 375 -18.28 -12.85 -2.06
N ARG A 376 -19.29 -12.66 -2.93
CA ARG A 376 -19.02 -12.35 -4.34
C ARG A 376 -18.51 -10.92 -4.43
N LEU A 377 -17.19 -10.75 -4.49
CA LEU A 377 -16.56 -9.50 -4.95
C LEU A 377 -16.96 -9.28 -6.41
N LEU A 378 -17.53 -8.12 -6.71
CA LEU A 378 -17.80 -7.68 -8.08
C LEU A 378 -16.45 -7.53 -8.80
N ARG A 379 -16.20 -8.35 -9.83
CA ARG A 379 -14.99 -8.29 -10.66
C ARG A 379 -15.27 -7.44 -11.90
N GLY A 380 -14.43 -6.43 -12.16
CA GLY A 380 -14.49 -5.60 -13.37
C GLY A 380 -14.26 -4.11 -13.08
N LYS A 381 -14.14 -3.30 -14.14
CA LYS A 381 -14.34 -1.84 -14.08
C LYS A 381 -15.80 -1.61 -13.76
N ASN A 382 -16.09 -1.15 -12.55
CA ASN A 382 -17.46 -0.97 -12.09
C ASN A 382 -17.77 0.52 -12.09
N SER A 383 -19.01 0.88 -12.45
CA SER A 383 -19.52 2.21 -12.16
C SER A 383 -19.46 2.46 -10.66
N GLU A 384 -18.72 3.48 -10.25
CA GLU A 384 -18.60 3.92 -8.84
C GLU A 384 -19.35 5.23 -8.61
N VAL A 385 -19.54 6.03 -9.66
CA VAL A 385 -20.30 7.28 -9.62
C VAL A 385 -21.26 7.31 -10.80
N ILE A 386 -22.51 7.67 -10.54
CA ILE A 386 -23.48 8.04 -11.58
C ILE A 386 -23.52 9.55 -11.65
N LEU A 387 -23.25 10.10 -12.82
CA LEU A 387 -23.45 11.50 -13.14
C LEU A 387 -24.75 11.65 -13.93
N ILE A 388 -25.62 12.54 -13.50
CA ILE A 388 -26.85 12.88 -14.20
C ILE A 388 -26.76 14.35 -14.58
N VAL A 389 -26.79 14.61 -15.88
CA VAL A 389 -26.61 15.94 -16.46
C VAL A 389 -27.90 16.33 -17.15
N GLU A 390 -28.52 17.43 -16.72
CA GLU A 390 -29.67 18.00 -17.41
C GLU A 390 -29.21 19.09 -18.38
N CYS A 391 -29.53 18.93 -19.65
CA CYS A 391 -29.12 19.84 -20.72
C CYS A 391 -30.20 19.98 -21.81
N GLU A 392 -30.05 20.97 -22.69
CA GLU A 392 -30.94 21.17 -23.83
C GLU A 392 -30.62 20.18 -24.96
N GLN A 393 -31.62 19.85 -25.79
CA GLN A 393 -31.45 18.95 -26.94
C GLN A 393 -30.30 19.35 -27.88
N ARG A 394 -30.06 20.66 -28.03
CA ARG A 394 -28.98 21.20 -28.88
C ARG A 394 -27.58 20.91 -28.30
N GLN A 395 -27.47 20.82 -26.98
CA GLN A 395 -26.20 20.59 -26.29
C GLN A 395 -25.83 19.11 -26.19
N LYS A 396 -26.79 18.18 -26.45
CA LYS A 396 -26.61 16.73 -26.31
C LYS A 396 -25.27 16.20 -26.84
N LYS A 397 -24.99 16.39 -28.14
CA LYS A 397 -23.78 15.84 -28.77
C LYS A 397 -22.50 16.36 -28.13
N HIS A 398 -22.53 17.62 -27.67
CA HIS A 398 -21.41 18.24 -26.98
C HIS A 398 -21.20 17.62 -25.59
N VAL A 399 -22.29 17.45 -24.84
CA VAL A 399 -22.25 16.79 -23.51
C VAL A 399 -21.76 15.35 -23.61
N GLU A 400 -22.29 14.57 -24.55
CA GLU A 400 -21.81 13.19 -24.78
C GLU A 400 -20.33 13.18 -25.13
N SER A 401 -19.86 14.11 -25.97
CA SER A 401 -18.44 14.22 -26.32
C SER A 401 -17.57 14.52 -25.11
N ILE A 402 -17.96 15.46 -24.24
CA ILE A 402 -17.22 15.79 -23.01
C ILE A 402 -17.10 14.54 -22.13
N LEU A 403 -18.22 13.86 -21.89
CA LEU A 403 -18.28 12.67 -21.04
C LEU A 403 -17.39 11.54 -21.56
N TRP A 404 -17.41 11.27 -22.87
CA TRP A 404 -16.55 10.25 -23.49
C TRP A 404 -15.06 10.65 -23.49
N ASN A 405 -14.76 11.92 -23.76
CA ASN A 405 -13.38 12.43 -23.75
C ASN A 405 -12.75 12.32 -22.35
N GLN A 406 -13.55 12.43 -21.30
CA GLN A 406 -13.13 12.30 -19.91
C GLN A 406 -13.31 10.87 -19.35
N LEU A 407 -13.31 9.86 -20.22
CA LEU A 407 -13.26 8.43 -19.84
C LEU A 407 -14.49 7.90 -19.10
N ALA A 408 -15.70 8.39 -19.42
CA ALA A 408 -16.94 7.75 -18.97
C ALA A 408 -16.93 6.24 -19.33
N LEU A 409 -17.39 5.39 -18.40
CA LEU A 409 -17.55 3.95 -18.62
C LEU A 409 -18.75 3.64 -19.51
N GLY A 410 -19.76 4.50 -19.48
CA GLY A 410 -20.97 4.39 -20.27
C GLY A 410 -21.81 5.64 -20.14
N VAL A 411 -22.47 6.02 -21.24
CA VAL A 411 -23.36 7.17 -21.34
C VAL A 411 -24.71 6.71 -21.90
N ALA A 412 -25.81 7.18 -21.31
CA ALA A 412 -27.17 6.83 -21.69
C ALA A 412 -28.06 8.08 -21.67
N GLU A 413 -28.99 8.14 -22.61
CA GLU A 413 -29.99 9.20 -22.73
C GLU A 413 -31.32 8.72 -22.15
N LEU A 414 -31.99 9.59 -21.39
CA LEU A 414 -33.38 9.40 -21.00
C LEU A 414 -34.28 10.28 -21.86
N ASN A 415 -34.96 9.67 -22.82
CA ASN A 415 -35.96 10.34 -23.65
C ASN A 415 -37.30 10.39 -22.91
N GLN A 416 -37.78 11.57 -22.54
CA GLN A 416 -39.12 11.78 -21.98
C GLN A 416 -40.18 11.94 -23.10
N THR A 417 -40.19 11.04 -24.07
CA THR A 417 -41.25 10.95 -25.09
C THR A 417 -42.14 9.75 -24.80
N THR A 418 -43.15 9.98 -23.96
CA THR A 418 -44.42 9.24 -23.98
C THR A 418 -45.55 10.20 -23.72
#